data_AF-A0A941VKB6-F1
#
_entry.id   AF-A0A941VKB6-F1
#
_cell.length_a   1.000
_cell.length_b   1.000
_cell.length_c   1.000
_cell.angle_alpha   90.00
_cell.angle_beta   90.00
_cell.angle_gamma   90.00
#
_symmetry.space_group_name_H-M   'P 1'
#
loop_
_entity.id
_entity.type
_entity.pdbx_description
1 polymer ?
#
loop_
_entity_poly.entity_id
_entity_poly.type
_entity_poly.pdbx_seq_one_letter_code
_entity_poly.pdbx_strand_id
1 'polypeptide(L)' 'MTPNVDPAELQKFSDLASRWWDPESEFRPLHEINPLRLDYIDRIAAINGKAVLDVGCGGGIL' A
#
# COMPACT_ATOMS: atom_id res chain seq x y z
N MET A 1 -23.33 -12.15 -9.71
CA MET A 1 -21.92 -12.24 -9.26
C MET A 1 -21.89 -11.77 -7.82
N THR A 2 -21.25 -12.53 -6.93
CA THR A 2 -21.01 -12.08 -5.55
C THR A 2 -19.81 -11.14 -5.57
N PRO A 3 -19.88 -9.95 -4.93
CA PRO A 3 -18.73 -9.07 -4.82
C PRO A 3 -17.59 -9.75 -4.05
N ASN A 4 -16.37 -9.78 -4.62
CA ASN A 4 -15.17 -10.28 -3.95
C ASN A 4 -14.54 -9.16 -3.11
N VAL A 5 -15.27 -8.68 -2.11
CA VAL A 5 -14.83 -7.62 -1.21
C VAL A 5 -15.52 -7.77 0.13
N ASP A 6 -14.80 -7.42 1.20
CA ASP A 6 -15.36 -7.29 2.55
C ASP A 6 -15.64 -5.80 2.85
N PRO A 7 -16.92 -5.39 2.99
CA PRO A 7 -17.26 -4.02 3.32
C PRO A 7 -16.71 -3.55 4.68
N ALA A 8 -16.55 -4.44 5.65
CA ALA A 8 -16.06 -4.08 6.99
C ALA A 8 -14.58 -3.69 6.95
N GLU A 9 -13.76 -4.42 6.18
CA GLU A 9 -12.36 -4.06 5.98
C GLU A 9 -12.22 -2.75 5.20
N LEU A 10 -13.04 -2.53 4.17
CA LEU A 10 -13.05 -1.24 3.46
C LEU A 10 -13.34 -0.07 4.39
N GLN A 11 -14.35 -0.19 5.25
CA GLN A 11 -14.70 0.87 6.19
C GLN A 11 -13.56 1.16 7.17
N LYS A 12 -12.96 0.12 7.75
CA LYS A 12 -11.84 0.24 8.67
C LYS A 12 -10.67 1.04 8.08
N PHE A 13 -10.29 0.77 6.83
CA PHE A 13 -9.22 1.53 6.17
C PHE A 13 -9.67 2.93 5.73
N SER A 14 -10.94 3.11 5.36
CA SER A 14 -11.51 4.42 5.05
C SER A 14 -11.47 5.36 6.26
N ASP A 15 -11.75 4.86 7.46
CA ASP A 15 -11.76 5.64 8.69
C ASP A 15 -10.36 6.16 9.06
N LEU A 16 -9.31 5.45 8.65
CA LEU A 16 -7.91 5.81 8.90
C LEU A 16 -7.27 6.60 7.73
N ALA A 17 -7.99 6.79 6.61
CA ALA A 17 -7.38 7.20 5.34
C ALA A 17 -6.69 8.57 5.38
N SER A 18 -7.20 9.51 6.19
CA SER A 18 -6.61 10.85 6.34
C SER A 18 -5.22 10.83 6.97
N ARG A 19 -4.84 9.74 7.64
CA ARG A 19 -3.57 9.58 8.36
C ARG A 19 -2.55 8.73 7.60
N TRP A 20 -2.83 8.34 6.36
CA TRP A 20 -1.99 7.43 5.59
C TRP A 20 -0.53 7.88 5.48
N TRP A 21 -0.31 9.20 5.35
CA TRP A 21 1.00 9.82 5.19
C TRP A 21 1.58 10.42 6.48
N ASP A 22 0.92 10.23 7.61
CA ASP A 22 1.48 10.57 8.92
C ASP A 22 2.48 9.46 9.30
N PRO A 23 3.80 9.77 9.39
CA PRO A 23 4.83 8.78 9.67
C PRO A 23 4.77 8.22 11.09
N GLU A 24 3.99 8.81 12.00
CA GLU A 24 3.76 8.29 13.37
C GLU A 24 2.36 7.69 13.56
N SER A 25 1.63 7.44 12.47
CA SER A 25 0.31 6.81 12.49
C SER A 25 0.34 5.29 12.64
N GLU A 26 -0.84 4.68 12.60
CA GLU A 26 -1.04 3.23 12.47
C GLU A 26 -0.34 2.65 11.23
N PHE A 27 -0.02 3.48 10.23
CA PHE A 27 0.69 3.10 9.02
C PHE A 27 2.21 3.29 9.09
N ARG A 28 2.76 3.76 10.22
CA ARG A 28 4.21 3.90 10.42
C ARG A 28 5.02 2.67 9.97
N PRO A 29 4.61 1.42 10.28
CA PRO A 29 5.34 0.24 9.81
C PRO A 29 5.43 0.14 8.28
N LEU A 30 4.42 0.63 7.54
CA LEU A 30 4.45 0.66 6.08
C LEU A 30 5.46 1.68 5.54
N HIS A 31 5.60 2.82 6.19
CA HIS A 31 6.61 3.83 5.84
C HIS A 31 8.03 3.30 6.09
N GLU A 32 8.26 2.71 7.27
CA GLU A 32 9.56 2.17 7.65
C GLU A 32 9.99 1.00 6.75
N ILE A 33 9.06 0.12 6.36
CA ILE A 33 9.38 -1.03 5.50
C ILE A 33 9.49 -0.66 4.02
N ASN A 34 8.96 0.49 3.58
CA ASN A 34 8.86 0.84 2.16
C ASN A 34 10.20 0.81 1.42
N PRO A 35 11.30 1.40 1.93
CA PRO A 35 12.58 1.35 1.25
C PRO A 35 13.10 -0.08 1.03
N LEU A 36 12.92 -0.97 2.01
CA LEU A 36 13.36 -2.36 1.93
C LEU A 36 12.55 -3.16 0.92
N ARG A 37 11.21 -3.02 0.92
CA ARG A 37 10.35 -3.74 -0.03
C ARG A 37 10.53 -3.22 -1.46
N LEU A 38 10.72 -1.91 -1.65
CA LEU A 38 10.93 -1.32 -2.96
C LEU A 38 12.25 -1.81 -3.58
N ASP A 39 13.33 -1.83 -2.79
CA ASP A 39 14.61 -2.41 -3.21
C ASP A 39 14.48 -3.91 -3.54
N TYR A 40 13.75 -4.68 -2.72
CA TYR A 40 13.48 -6.09 -3.02
C TYR A 40 12.75 -6.27 -4.36
N ILE A 41 11.69 -5.50 -4.61
CA ILE A 41 10.92 -5.53 -5.85
C ILE A 41 11.80 -5.15 -7.05
N ASP A 42 12.56 -4.06 -6.95
CA ASP A 42 13.40 -3.59 -8.05
C ASP A 42 14.54 -4.56 -8.38
N ARG A 43 15.17 -5.20 -7.38
CA ARG A 43 16.19 -6.22 -7.62
C ARG A 43 15.67 -7.44 -8.39
N ILE A 44 14.40 -7.79 -8.22
CA ILE A 44 13.78 -8.94 -8.88
C ILE A 44 13.21 -8.57 -10.24
N ALA A 45 12.52 -7.44 -10.30
CA ALA A 45 11.70 -7.08 -11.44
C ALA A 45 12.29 -5.95 -12.28
N ALA A 46 13.31 -5.20 -11.84
CA ALA A 46 13.86 -4.02 -12.50
C ALA A 46 12.74 -3.09 -13.03
N ILE A 47 12.02 -2.44 -12.11
CA ILE A 47 10.70 -1.86 -12.40
C ILE A 47 10.78 -0.55 -13.20
N ASN A 48 11.97 0.05 -13.31
CA ASN A 48 12.16 1.26 -14.11
C ASN A 48 11.73 1.04 -15.57
N GLY A 49 10.88 1.94 -16.09
CA GLY A 49 10.34 1.88 -17.44
C GLY A 49 9.26 0.83 -17.67
N LYS A 50 8.79 0.13 -16.62
CA LYS A 50 7.71 -0.87 -16.73
C LYS A 50 6.36 -0.27 -16.35
N ALA A 51 5.30 -0.81 -16.95
CA ALA A 51 3.95 -0.61 -16.45
C ALA A 51 3.74 -1.52 -15.22
N VAL A 52 3.41 -0.93 -14.07
CA VAL A 52 3.26 -1.63 -12.78
C VAL A 52 1.86 -1.41 -12.24
N LEU A 53 1.28 -2.46 -11.65
CA LEU A 53 -0.01 -2.41 -10.95
C LEU A 53 0.22 -2.75 -9.46
N ASP A 54 -0.17 -1.85 -8.58
CA ASP A 54 -0.21 -2.07 -7.13
C ASP A 54 -1.64 -2.38 -6.68
N VAL A 55 -1.93 -3.66 -6.41
CA VAL A 55 -3.27 -4.12 -6.05
C VAL A 55 -3.51 -3.87 -4.57
N GLY A 56 -4.49 -3.04 -4.25
CA GLY A 56 -4.74 -2.62 -2.86
C GLY A 56 -3.80 -1.50 -2.39
N CYS A 57 -3.40 -0.61 -3.30
CA CYS A 57 -2.45 0.48 -3.05
C CYS A 57 -2.83 1.41 -1.89
N GLY A 58 -4.13 1.51 -1.57
CA GLY A 58 -4.61 2.39 -0.50
C GLY A 58 -4.15 3.83 -0.72
N GLY A 59 -3.47 4.41 0.26
CA GLY A 59 -2.90 5.76 0.18
C GLY A 59 -1.61 5.91 -0.63
N GLY A 60 -1.13 4.84 -1.29
CA GLY A 60 -0.05 4.93 -2.28
C GLY A 60 1.34 5.11 -1.71
N ILE A 61 1.68 4.42 -0.61
CA ILE A 61 3.02 4.51 0.01
C ILE A 61 4.10 3.88 -0.88
N LEU A 62 3.75 2.83 -1.64
CA LEU A 62 4.72 2.10 -2.48
C LEU A 62 5.20 2.95 -3.66
#